data_AF-A0A922FKZ1-F1
#
_entry.id   AF-A0A922FKZ1-F1
#
_cell.length_a   1.000
_cell.length_b   1.000
_cell.length_c   1.000
_cell.angle_alpha   90.00
_cell.angle_beta   90.00
_cell.angle_gamma   90.00
#
_symmetry.space_group_name_H-M   'P 1'
#
loop_
_entity.id
_entity.type
_entity.pdbx_description
1 polymer ?
#
loop_
_entity_poly.entity_id
_entity_poly.type
_entity_poly.pdbx_seq_one_letter_code
_entity_poly.pdbx_strand_id
1 'polypeptide(L)'
;MGVGDQTKNTFFELKWKKVHRYVIFKVDENKKEVVVEKTGGPAENYDDFTAALPENDCRYAVYDYDFVTSDNCQKSKIFFIAW
;
A
#
# COMPACT_ATOMS: atom_id res chain seq x y z
N MET A 1 17.42 -10.07 1.54
CA MET A 1 16.09 -9.74 2.09
C MET A 1 15.09 -10.64 1.38
N GLY A 2 14.27 -11.35 2.13
CA GLY A 2 13.14 -12.10 1.60
C GLY A 2 11.90 -11.23 1.47
N VAL A 3 10.92 -11.70 0.69
CA VAL A 3 9.58 -11.09 0.63
C VAL A 3 8.63 -12.15 1.12
N GLY A 4 7.96 -11.90 2.24
CA GLY A 4 7.00 -12.85 2.80
C GLY A 4 5.90 -13.18 1.78
N ASP A 5 5.44 -14.43 1.75
CA ASP A 5 4.45 -14.86 0.75
C ASP A 5 3.12 -14.13 0.88
N GLN A 6 2.77 -13.71 2.11
CA GLN A 6 1.58 -12.89 2.34
C GLN A 6 1.67 -11.51 1.67
N THR A 7 2.86 -10.91 1.63
CA THR A 7 3.13 -9.62 0.99
C THR A 7 2.77 -9.63 -0.50
N LYS A 8 3.10 -10.74 -1.19
CA LYS A 8 2.77 -10.93 -2.61
C LYS A 8 1.27 -11.06 -2.82
N ASN A 9 0.59 -11.87 -1.99
CA ASN A 9 -0.86 -12.04 -2.08
C ASN A 9 -1.59 -10.71 -1.85
N THR A 10 -1.26 -9.97 -0.79
CA THR A 10 -1.88 -8.67 -0.51
C THR A 10 -1.67 -7.66 -1.65
N PHE A 11 -0.49 -7.65 -2.27
CA PHE A 11 -0.25 -6.83 -3.45
C PHE A 11 -1.11 -7.25 -4.65
N PHE A 12 -1.29 -8.56 -4.90
CA PHE A 12 -2.19 -9.04 -5.94
C PHE A 12 -3.66 -8.69 -5.63
N GLU A 13 -4.07 -8.74 -4.37
CA GLU A 13 -5.41 -8.33 -3.97
C GLU A 13 -5.66 -6.84 -4.21
N LEU A 14 -4.70 -5.97 -3.91
CA LEU A 14 -4.77 -4.55 -4.27
C LEU A 14 -4.82 -4.38 -5.79
N LYS A 15 -3.89 -4.99 -6.53
CA LYS A 15 -3.74 -4.77 -7.98
C LYS A 15 -4.91 -5.31 -8.81
N TRP A 16 -5.40 -6.51 -8.49
CA TRP A 16 -6.41 -7.20 -9.31
C TRP A 16 -7.81 -7.06 -8.75
N LYS A 17 -7.97 -7.19 -7.42
CA LYS A 17 -9.30 -7.13 -6.80
C LYS A 17 -9.68 -5.71 -6.38
N LYS A 18 -8.73 -4.77 -6.33
CA LYS A 18 -8.93 -3.39 -5.84
C LYS A 18 -9.62 -3.33 -4.47
N VAL A 19 -9.35 -4.32 -3.62
CA VAL A 19 -9.96 -4.43 -2.27
C VAL A 19 -9.25 -3.57 -1.24
N HIS A 20 -8.03 -3.11 -1.55
CA HIS A 20 -7.24 -2.28 -0.66
C HIS A 20 -6.88 -0.97 -1.36
N ARG A 21 -7.06 0.16 -0.67
CA ARG A 21 -6.67 1.48 -1.18
C ARG A 21 -5.18 1.70 -1.02
N TYR A 22 -4.61 1.17 0.05
CA TYR A 22 -3.17 1.20 0.30
C TYR A 22 -2.72 -0.05 1.07
N VAL A 23 -1.42 -0.36 0.98
CA VAL A 23 -0.77 -1.40 1.77
C VAL A 23 0.56 -0.86 2.25
N ILE A 24 0.80 -0.94 3.55
CA ILE A 24 2.06 -0.55 4.19
C ILE A 24 2.83 -1.82 4.53
N PHE A 25 4.10 -1.80 4.16
CA PHE A 25 5.06 -2.86 4.35
C PHE A 25 6.19 -2.38 5.24
N LYS A 26 6.68 -3.31 6.04
CA LYS A 26 7.80 -3.10 6.94
C LYS A 26 8.89 -4.12 6.71
N VAL A 27 10.12 -3.71 6.96
CA VAL A 27 11.26 -4.62 6.93
C VAL A 27 11.42 -5.16 8.34
N ASP A 28 11.16 -6.46 8.52
CA ASP A 28 11.38 -7.13 9.79
C ASP A 28 12.86 -7.53 9.87
N GLU A 29 13.66 -6.77 10.63
CA GLU A 29 15.12 -6.98 10.71
C GLU A 29 15.50 -8.36 11.26
N ASN A 30 14.70 -8.88 12.20
CA ASN A 30 14.93 -10.20 12.82
C ASN A 30 14.88 -11.33 11.78
N LYS A 31 13.92 -11.27 10.85
CA LYS A 31 13.73 -12.28 9.81
C LYS A 31 14.42 -11.91 8.50
N LYS A 32 14.85 -10.65 8.36
CA LYS A 32 15.34 -10.04 7.10
C LYS A 32 14.33 -10.16 5.96
N GLU A 33 13.05 -9.96 6.29
CA GLU A 33 11.93 -10.14 5.37
C GLU A 33 11.00 -8.92 5.34
N VAL A 34 10.44 -8.65 4.16
CA VAL A 34 9.39 -7.64 4.00
C VAL A 34 8.04 -8.26 4.35
N VAL A 35 7.38 -7.72 5.36
CA VAL A 35 6.07 -8.18 5.85
C VAL A 35 5.04 -7.05 5.75
N VAL A 36 3.78 -7.42 5.62
CA VAL A 36 2.66 -6.47 5.65
C VAL A 36 2.49 -5.96 7.07
N GLU A 37 2.50 -4.64 7.24
CA GLU A 37 2.14 -4.02 8.50
C GLU A 37 0.65 -3.69 8.57
N LYS A 38 0.15 -2.98 7.56
CA LYS A 38 -1.23 -2.50 7.53
C LYS A 38 -1.80 -2.56 6.12
N THR A 39 -3.05 -2.96 6.00
CA THR A 39 -3.83 -2.86 4.78
C THR A 39 -4.94 -1.82 4.98
N GLY A 40 -5.02 -0.88 4.05
CA GLY A 40 -6.06 0.13 4.02
C GLY A 40 -7.29 -0.39 3.28
N GLY A 41 -8.45 -0.33 3.89
CA GLY A 41 -9.73 -0.64 3.23
C GLY A 41 -10.06 0.32 2.09
N PRO A 42 -11.05 0.01 1.22
CA PRO A 42 -11.43 0.89 0.11
C PRO A 42 -12.08 2.20 0.60
N ALA A 43 -12.60 2.22 1.83
CA ALA A 43 -13.20 3.39 2.46
C ALA A 43 -12.19 4.33 3.13
N GLU A 44 -10.96 3.89 3.37
CA GLU A 44 -9.91 4.72 3.97
C GLU A 44 -9.37 5.73 2.97
N ASN A 45 -8.97 6.90 3.44
CA ASN A 45 -8.50 8.00 2.61
C ASN A 45 -6.99 8.21 2.77
N TYR A 46 -6.47 9.21 2.06
CA TYR A 46 -5.06 9.57 2.12
C TYR A 46 -4.62 9.99 3.53
N ASP A 47 -5.50 10.64 4.30
CA ASP A 47 -5.21 11.06 5.68
C ASP A 47 -4.97 9.84 6.59
N ASP A 48 -5.82 8.81 6.50
CA ASP A 48 -5.67 7.55 7.23
C ASP A 48 -4.37 6.81 6.85
N PHE A 49 -3.97 6.92 5.57
CA PHE A 49 -2.71 6.38 5.08
C PHE A 49 -1.52 7.13 5.70
N THR A 50 -1.52 8.46 5.65
CA THR A 50 -0.43 9.27 6.23
C THR A 50 -0.34 9.13 7.75
N ALA A 51 -1.48 8.99 8.45
CA ALA A 51 -1.52 8.75 9.89
C ALA A 51 -0.96 7.36 10.27
N ALA A 52 -0.92 6.42 9.33
CA ALA A 52 -0.32 5.11 9.54
C ALA A 52 1.18 5.06 9.22
N LEU A 53 1.76 6.13 8.66
CA LEU A 53 3.20 6.22 8.39
C LEU A 53 3.93 6.87 9.57
N PRO A 54 4.91 6.19 10.19
CA PRO A 54 5.68 6.75 11.30
C PRO A 54 6.68 7.81 10.84
N GLU A 55 6.81 8.93 11.55
CA GLU A 55 7.76 10.01 11.20
C GLU A 55 9.24 9.64 11.41
N ASN A 56 9.51 8.66 12.27
CA ASN A 56 10.87 8.31 12.71
C ASN A 56 11.39 6.98 12.12
N ASP A 57 10.65 6.35 11.21
CA ASP A 57 10.94 5.00 10.74
C ASP A 57 10.57 4.86 9.25
N CYS A 58 11.42 4.18 8.48
CA CYS A 58 11.21 4.06 7.04
C CYS A 58 10.22 2.93 6.71
N ARG A 59 9.28 3.19 5.80
CA ARG A 59 8.26 2.21 5.37
C ARG A 59 8.13 2.17 3.86
N TYR A 60 7.82 0.99 3.35
CA TYR A 60 7.41 0.86 1.95
C TYR A 60 5.90 0.82 1.90
N ALA A 61 5.29 1.53 0.96
CA ALA A 61 3.86 1.49 0.77
C ALA A 61 3.49 1.41 -0.70
N VAL A 62 2.34 0.79 -0.96
CA VAL A 62 1.68 0.82 -2.26
C VAL A 62 0.34 1.50 -2.07
N TYR A 63 0.05 2.51 -2.88
CA TYR A 63 -1.19 3.29 -2.82
C TYR A 63 -1.87 3.27 -4.19
N ASP A 64 -3.11 2.80 -4.29
CA ASP A 64 -3.92 2.90 -5.51
C ASP A 64 -4.67 4.24 -5.51
N TYR A 65 -4.16 5.19 -6.27
CA TYR A 65 -4.76 6.51 -6.42
C TYR A 65 -5.77 6.48 -7.56
N ASP A 66 -7.05 6.48 -7.19
CA ASP A 66 -8.16 6.62 -8.12
C ASP A 66 -8.48 8.11 -8.36
N PHE A 67 -8.56 8.51 -9.63
CA PHE A 67 -8.84 9.87 -10.05
C PHE A 67 -9.76 9.90 -11.27
N VAL A 68 -10.58 10.95 -11.34
CA VAL A 68 -11.46 11.20 -12.48
C VAL A 68 -10.79 12.21 -13.39
N THR A 69 -10.64 11.85 -14.66
CA THR A 69 -10.12 12.76 -15.69
C THR A 69 -11.20 13.75 -16.14
N SER A 70 -10.81 14.85 -16.78
CA SER A 70 -11.74 15.87 -17.29
C SER A 70 -12.79 15.32 -18.29
N ASP A 71 -12.52 14.15 -18.88
CA ASP A 71 -13.42 13.39 -19.74
C ASP A 71 -14.44 12.54 -18.96
N ASN A 72 -14.51 12.69 -17.64
CA ASN A 72 -15.34 11.88 -16.73
C ASN A 72 -15.00 10.37 -16.76
N CYS A 73 -13.81 10.01 -17.25
CA CYS A 73 -13.27 8.65 -17.19
C CYS A 73 -12.51 8.44 -15.87
N GLN A 74 -12.90 7.41 -15.12
CA GLN A 74 -12.25 6.98 -13.89
C GLN A 74 -10.98 6.18 -14.23
N LYS A 75 -9.85 6.58 -13.66
CA LYS A 75 -8.55 5.93 -13.83
C LYS A 75 -7.91 5.72 -12.48
N SER A 76 -7.18 4.62 -12.33
CA SER A 76 -6.36 4.40 -11.14
C SER A 76 -4.88 4.31 -11.51
N LYS A 77 -4.03 4.81 -10.62
CA LYS A 77 -2.57 4.68 -10.70
C LYS A 77 -2.05 4.13 -9.39
N ILE A 78 -1.30 3.05 -9.50
CA ILE A 78 -0.60 2.46 -8.36
C ILE A 78 0.71 3.23 -8.16
N PHE A 79 0.86 3.82 -6.99
CA PHE A 79 2.08 4.47 -6.53
C PHE A 79 2.82 3.55 -5.57
N PHE A 80 4.12 3.38 -5.82
CA PHE A 80 5.03 2.79 -4.85
C PHE A 80 5.76 3.92 -4.13
N ILE A 81 5.68 3.92 -2.81
CA ILE A 81 6.18 4.98 -1.94
C ILE A 81 7.24 4.36 -1.03
N ALA A 82 8.42 4.98 -1.02
CA ALA A 82 9.44 4.75 0.00
C ALA A 82 9.39 5.96 0.93
N TRP A 83 8.84 5.75 2.12
CA TRP A 83 8.70 6.73 3.19
C TRP A 83 9.93 6.67 4.09
#